data_AF-A0A803QTE4-F1
#
_entry.id   AF-A0A803QTE4-F1
#
_cell.length_a   1.000
_cell.length_b   1.000
_cell.length_c   1.000
_cell.angle_alpha   90.00
_cell.angle_beta   90.00
_cell.angle_gamma   90.00
#
_symmetry.space_group_name_H-M   'P 1'
#
loop_
_entity.id
_entity.type
_entity.pdbx_description
1 polymer ?
#
loop_
_entity_poly.entity_id
_entity_poly.type
_entity_poly.pdbx_seq_one_letter_code
_entity_poly.pdbx_strand_id
1 'polypeptide(L)'
;MPNSWEGRHRLEARMRLRALRTVRDQKLDGIVMFADDSNMHSMELFDEIQNVKWFGALSVGILAHSGDTESSESLVSSKQKKEDEQNLPMPVQGPACNSSNKLIGWHTFNSLPHSGKKAIYIDDRAAVLPRKLEWAGFVLNSKMLWKDAEDKPEWVRDLDTLDGVGEDLESPLFLLKDPSMVEPLGSCGRQVLLWWLRVEARFDSKFPSRWIIDPPLEVTVPSKRTPWPDAPPELPSTENLAMRNQQQAAKHSSSTKTRSPRSKRRSSKRKHDPRTVVDSTQVFSRHNNEQN
;
A
#
# COMPACT_ATOMS: atom_id res chain seq x y z
N MET A 1 -0.59 -20.96 10.02
CA MET A 1 0.11 -20.10 9.03
C MET A 1 1.61 -20.38 9.16
N PRO A 2 2.40 -20.45 8.08
CA PRO A 2 3.84 -20.72 8.16
C PRO A 2 4.58 -19.64 8.95
N ASN A 3 5.64 -20.03 9.66
CA ASN A 3 6.42 -19.13 10.51
C ASN A 3 7.64 -18.49 9.80
N SER A 4 8.09 -19.07 8.68
CA SER A 4 9.12 -18.48 7.84
C SER A 4 8.50 -17.60 6.76
N TRP A 5 9.20 -16.54 6.38
CA TRP A 5 8.77 -15.69 5.26
C TRP A 5 8.68 -16.50 3.97
N GLU A 6 9.62 -17.39 3.70
CA GLU A 6 9.56 -18.28 2.54
C GLU A 6 8.30 -19.14 2.53
N GLY A 7 7.94 -19.73 3.67
CA GLY A 7 6.72 -20.52 3.80
C GLY A 7 5.45 -19.69 3.56
N ARG A 8 5.40 -18.46 4.09
CA ARG A 8 4.26 -17.54 3.89
C ARG A 8 4.10 -17.16 2.42
N HIS A 9 5.18 -16.72 1.81
CA HIS A 9 5.26 -16.42 0.38
C HIS A 9 4.76 -17.57 -0.51
N ARG A 10 5.14 -18.83 -0.21
CA ARG A 10 4.66 -20.01 -0.92
C ARG A 10 3.16 -20.24 -0.71
N LEU A 11 2.67 -20.07 0.51
CA LEU A 11 1.24 -20.18 0.81
C LEU A 11 0.43 -19.11 0.06
N GLU A 12 0.88 -17.87 0.07
CA GLU A 12 0.22 -16.76 -0.63
C GLU A 12 0.15 -17.01 -2.14
N ALA A 13 1.24 -17.46 -2.76
CA ALA A 13 1.23 -17.82 -4.18
C ALA A 13 0.21 -18.93 -4.51
N ARG A 14 0.08 -19.94 -3.63
CA ARG A 14 -0.95 -20.99 -3.77
C ARG A 14 -2.36 -20.42 -3.61
N MET A 15 -2.58 -19.49 -2.69
CA MET A 15 -3.87 -18.81 -2.52
C MET A 15 -4.24 -17.99 -3.75
N ARG A 16 -3.29 -17.23 -4.32
CA ARG A 16 -3.48 -16.48 -5.57
C ARG A 16 -3.85 -17.41 -6.72
N LEU A 17 -3.13 -18.52 -6.91
CA LEU A 17 -3.47 -19.53 -7.91
C LEU A 17 -4.85 -20.15 -7.70
N ARG A 18 -5.22 -20.47 -6.46
CA ARG A 18 -6.55 -20.98 -6.15
C ARG A 18 -7.64 -19.98 -6.53
N ALA A 19 -7.44 -18.69 -6.25
CA ALA A 19 -8.36 -17.64 -6.64
C ALA A 19 -8.49 -17.51 -8.17
N LEU A 20 -7.38 -17.57 -8.92
CA LEU A 20 -7.42 -17.55 -10.39
C LEU A 20 -8.20 -18.74 -10.97
N ARG A 21 -8.10 -19.92 -10.36
CA ARG A 21 -8.94 -21.08 -10.74
C ARG A 21 -10.41 -20.81 -10.50
N THR A 22 -10.78 -20.22 -9.36
CA THR A 22 -12.16 -19.81 -9.10
C THR A 22 -12.68 -18.83 -10.15
N VAL A 23 -11.89 -17.80 -10.50
CA VAL A 23 -12.24 -16.82 -11.55
C VAL A 23 -12.49 -17.52 -12.89
N ARG A 24 -11.61 -18.46 -13.26
CA ARG A 24 -11.75 -19.28 -14.48
C ARG A 24 -13.01 -20.15 -14.44
N ASP A 25 -13.17 -20.94 -13.38
CA ASP A 25 -14.19 -21.97 -13.29
C ASP A 25 -15.59 -21.35 -13.21
N GLN A 26 -15.71 -20.16 -12.60
CA GLN A 26 -16.95 -19.38 -12.55
C GLN A 26 -17.13 -18.43 -13.74
N LYS A 27 -16.16 -18.34 -14.65
CA LYS A 27 -16.14 -17.41 -15.80
C LYS A 27 -16.45 -15.96 -15.39
N LEU A 28 -15.84 -15.50 -14.30
CA LEU A 28 -16.02 -14.12 -13.86
C LEU A 28 -15.39 -13.19 -14.88
N ASP A 29 -16.16 -12.21 -15.38
CA ASP A 29 -15.70 -11.20 -16.35
C ASP A 29 -15.23 -9.93 -15.63
N GLY A 30 -14.22 -9.29 -16.20
CA GLY A 30 -13.59 -8.08 -15.67
C GLY A 30 -12.09 -8.19 -15.47
N ILE A 31 -11.56 -7.28 -14.65
CA ILE A 31 -10.14 -7.12 -14.37
C ILE A 31 -9.79 -7.76 -13.02
N VAL A 32 -8.68 -8.50 -12.98
CA VAL A 32 -8.14 -9.13 -11.77
C VAL A 32 -6.84 -8.42 -11.38
N MET A 33 -6.77 -7.97 -10.14
CA MET A 33 -5.56 -7.43 -9.51
C MET A 33 -5.21 -8.22 -8.25
N PHE A 34 -3.93 -8.25 -7.88
CA PHE A 34 -3.45 -8.91 -6.67
C PHE A 34 -3.21 -7.89 -5.56
N ALA A 35 -4.22 -7.64 -4.73
CA ALA A 35 -4.13 -6.67 -3.63
C ALA A 35 -3.77 -7.37 -2.31
N ASP A 36 -2.54 -7.17 -1.83
CA ASP A 36 -2.15 -7.58 -0.48
C ASP A 36 -2.72 -6.60 0.55
N ASP A 37 -3.03 -7.08 1.74
CA ASP A 37 -3.76 -6.37 2.81
C ASP A 37 -3.01 -5.17 3.39
N SER A 38 -1.68 -5.18 3.33
CA SER A 38 -0.83 -4.10 3.84
C SER A 38 -0.40 -3.08 2.78
N ASN A 39 -0.71 -3.29 1.50
CA ASN A 39 -0.30 -2.38 0.42
C ASN A 39 -1.16 -1.11 0.40
N MET A 40 -0.56 0.01 -0.02
CA MET A 40 -1.27 1.27 -0.23
C MET A 40 -1.51 1.50 -1.73
N HIS A 41 -2.76 1.77 -2.09
CA HIS A 41 -3.20 1.92 -3.47
C HIS A 41 -3.74 3.34 -3.68
N SER A 42 -3.29 4.04 -4.72
CA SER A 42 -3.93 5.30 -5.11
C SER A 42 -5.29 5.04 -5.75
N MET A 43 -6.18 6.02 -5.72
CA MET A 43 -7.48 5.88 -6.42
C MET A 43 -7.29 5.84 -7.94
N GLU A 44 -6.34 6.61 -8.46
CA GLU A 44 -5.98 6.66 -9.89
C GLU A 44 -5.53 5.30 -10.44
N LEU A 45 -5.00 4.41 -9.59
CA LEU A 45 -4.67 3.03 -9.96
C LEU A 45 -5.87 2.31 -10.59
N PHE A 46 -7.06 2.47 -10.00
CA PHE A 46 -8.24 1.72 -10.39
C PHE A 46 -8.81 2.18 -11.73
N ASP A 47 -8.56 3.43 -12.12
CA ASP A 47 -8.88 3.96 -13.44
C ASP A 47 -7.85 3.46 -14.46
N GLU A 48 -6.56 3.50 -14.11
CA GLU A 48 -5.46 3.10 -15.00
C GLU A 48 -5.52 1.63 -15.40
N ILE A 49 -5.84 0.73 -14.46
CA ILE A 49 -5.91 -0.71 -14.74
C ILE A 49 -7.04 -1.11 -15.68
N GLN A 50 -8.07 -0.27 -15.86
CA GLN A 50 -9.15 -0.54 -16.81
C GLN A 50 -8.66 -0.53 -18.26
N ASN A 51 -7.51 0.09 -18.53
CA ASN A 51 -6.93 0.19 -19.88
C ASN A 51 -6.25 -1.10 -20.35
N VAL A 52 -6.10 -2.11 -19.49
CA VAL A 52 -5.42 -3.36 -19.83
C VAL A 52 -6.23 -4.18 -20.84
N LYS A 53 -5.56 -4.73 -21.87
CA LYS A 53 -6.23 -5.63 -22.81
C LYS A 53 -6.19 -7.07 -22.33
N TRP A 54 -5.02 -7.54 -21.93
CA TRP A 54 -4.79 -8.93 -21.52
C TRP A 54 -4.00 -9.04 -20.24
N PHE A 55 -2.79 -8.47 -20.19
CA PHE A 55 -1.90 -8.63 -19.05
C PHE A 55 -1.01 -7.40 -18.90
N GLY A 56 -1.25 -6.64 -17.83
CA GLY A 56 -0.61 -5.36 -17.57
C GLY A 56 0.39 -5.43 -16.42
N ALA A 57 1.37 -4.53 -16.47
CA ALA A 57 2.32 -4.30 -15.38
C ALA A 57 2.42 -2.81 -15.03
N LEU A 58 2.53 -2.54 -13.74
CA LEU A 58 2.64 -1.23 -13.12
C LEU A 58 3.95 -1.12 -12.34
N SER A 59 4.36 0.11 -12.07
CA SER A 59 5.45 0.36 -11.12
C SER A 59 4.95 0.30 -9.68
N VAL A 60 5.72 -0.39 -8.85
CA VAL A 60 5.49 -0.60 -7.43
C VAL A 60 6.61 0.09 -6.64
N GLY A 61 6.24 1.06 -5.82
CA GLY A 61 7.16 1.66 -4.85
C GLY A 61 7.36 0.73 -3.68
N ILE A 62 8.60 0.46 -3.28
CA ILE A 62 8.92 -0.45 -2.17
C ILE A 62 9.19 0.36 -0.91
N LEU A 63 8.39 0.16 0.14
CA LEU A 63 8.58 0.72 1.46
C LEU A 63 9.25 -0.33 2.38
N ALA A 64 10.57 -0.37 2.35
CA ALA A 64 11.36 -1.17 3.28
C ALA A 64 11.71 -0.32 4.52
N HIS A 65 11.06 -0.57 5.66
CA HIS A 65 11.43 0.06 6.91
C HIS A 65 12.75 -0.52 7.41
N SER A 66 13.86 0.23 7.38
CA SER A 66 15.03 -0.15 8.16
C SER A 66 14.71 0.07 9.64
N GLY A 67 14.67 -1.02 10.41
CA GLY A 67 14.36 -1.00 11.85
C GLY A 67 15.35 -0.24 12.74
N ASP A 68 16.30 0.52 12.18
CA ASP A 68 17.27 1.31 12.93
C ASP A 68 16.79 2.77 13.05
N THR A 69 15.67 2.97 13.74
CA THR A 69 15.32 4.28 14.33
C THR A 69 15.29 4.22 15.85
N GLU A 70 16.21 3.48 16.45
CA GLU A 70 16.72 3.74 17.79
C GLU A 70 18.16 4.19 17.59
N SER A 71 18.49 5.48 17.61
CA SER A 71 18.36 6.33 18.77
C SER A 71 18.20 7.80 18.36
N SER A 72 17.31 8.52 19.03
CA SER A 72 17.39 9.98 19.18
C SER A 72 18.67 10.47 19.89
N GLU A 73 19.70 9.61 20.05
CA GLU A 73 21.03 9.94 20.59
C GLU A 73 22.17 9.86 19.55
N SER A 74 21.89 9.55 18.27
CA SER A 74 22.87 9.60 17.19
C SER A 74 22.93 10.98 16.49
N LEU A 75 22.48 12.03 17.17
CA LEU A 75 22.58 13.40 16.64
C LEU A 75 24.00 14.00 16.77
N VAL A 76 24.98 13.25 17.28
CA VAL A 76 26.33 13.81 17.54
C VAL A 76 27.52 13.03 16.99
N SER A 77 27.36 11.88 16.30
CA SER A 77 28.53 11.15 15.77
C SER A 77 28.38 10.52 14.38
N SER A 78 27.47 11.01 13.55
CA SER A 78 27.27 10.52 12.17
C SER A 78 27.26 11.65 11.13
N LYS A 79 28.11 12.67 11.30
CA LYS A 79 28.31 13.72 10.29
C LYS A 79 29.05 13.26 9.02
N GLN A 80 29.53 12.01 8.96
CA GLN A 80 30.30 11.49 7.83
C GLN A 80 29.63 10.35 7.02
N LYS A 81 28.41 9.91 7.39
CA LYS A 81 27.64 8.90 6.61
C LYS A 81 26.33 9.42 6.01
N LYS A 82 25.98 10.69 6.25
CA LYS A 82 24.69 11.25 5.82
C LYS A 82 24.67 11.75 4.38
N GLU A 83 25.79 11.94 3.71
CA GLU A 83 25.79 12.47 2.33
C GLU A 83 25.49 11.40 1.27
N ASP A 84 25.84 10.12 1.52
CA ASP A 84 25.59 9.03 0.57
C ASP A 84 24.18 8.38 0.72
N GLU A 85 23.58 8.39 1.92
CA GLU A 85 22.22 7.85 2.14
C GLU A 85 21.12 8.79 1.60
N GLN A 86 21.39 10.09 1.46
CA GLN A 86 20.41 11.08 0.98
C GLN A 86 20.13 10.99 -0.53
N ASN A 87 20.91 10.21 -1.28
CA ASN A 87 20.79 10.11 -2.74
C ASN A 87 20.48 8.69 -3.24
N LEU A 88 20.12 7.74 -2.37
CA LEU A 88 19.67 6.44 -2.85
C LEU A 88 18.26 6.62 -3.46
N PRO A 89 18.10 6.43 -4.78
CA PRO A 89 16.79 6.55 -5.40
C PRO A 89 15.85 5.56 -4.74
N MET A 90 14.64 6.02 -4.44
CA MET A 90 13.60 5.19 -3.84
C MET A 90 13.43 3.91 -4.68
N PRO A 91 13.46 2.73 -4.03
CA PRO A 91 13.44 1.48 -4.77
C PRO A 91 12.07 1.28 -5.43
N VAL A 92 12.05 1.25 -6.76
CA VAL A 92 10.85 0.98 -7.56
C VAL A 92 11.08 -0.32 -8.34
N GLN A 93 10.08 -1.20 -8.32
CA GLN A 93 9.99 -2.33 -9.23
C GLN A 93 9.00 -2.00 -10.34
N GLY A 94 9.17 -2.51 -11.56
CA GLY A 94 8.20 -2.29 -12.61
C GLY A 94 8.72 -2.48 -14.04
N PRO A 95 7.89 -2.19 -15.05
CA PRO A 95 8.28 -2.29 -16.45
C PRO A 95 9.33 -1.21 -16.82
N ALA A 96 10.28 -1.57 -17.67
CA ALA A 96 11.21 -0.63 -18.31
C ALA A 96 10.88 -0.54 -19.80
N CYS A 97 10.69 0.69 -20.31
CA CYS A 97 10.35 0.91 -21.72
C CYS A 97 11.38 1.72 -22.50
N ASN A 98 11.33 1.54 -23.82
CA ASN A 98 12.00 2.42 -24.76
C ASN A 98 11.24 3.75 -24.95
N SER A 99 11.77 4.61 -25.83
CA SER A 99 11.17 5.91 -26.18
C SER A 99 9.77 5.81 -26.80
N SER A 100 9.42 4.66 -27.38
CA SER A 100 8.09 4.37 -27.93
C SER A 100 7.13 3.76 -26.92
N ASN A 101 7.46 3.77 -25.62
CA ASN A 101 6.67 3.14 -24.54
C ASN A 101 6.44 1.63 -24.71
N LYS A 102 7.29 0.94 -25.47
CA LYS A 102 7.26 -0.52 -25.56
C LYS A 102 8.14 -1.11 -24.48
N LEU A 103 7.66 -2.17 -23.83
CA LEU A 103 8.41 -2.94 -22.84
C LEU A 103 9.70 -3.48 -23.45
N ILE A 104 10.83 -3.22 -22.78
CA ILE A 104 12.17 -3.73 -23.13
C ILE A 104 12.85 -4.46 -21.97
N GLY A 105 12.31 -4.38 -20.76
CA GLY A 105 12.89 -5.03 -19.59
C GLY A 105 12.14 -4.70 -18.30
N TRP A 106 12.80 -4.94 -17.17
CA TRP A 106 12.22 -4.78 -15.83
C TRP A 106 13.18 -4.04 -14.90
N HIS A 107 12.64 -3.08 -14.17
CA HIS A 107 13.27 -2.54 -12.97
C HIS A 107 12.99 -3.51 -11.82
N THR A 108 14.05 -4.01 -11.18
CA THR A 108 13.97 -4.95 -10.05
C THR A 108 14.61 -4.36 -8.82
N PHE A 109 14.20 -4.85 -7.65
CA PHE A 109 14.71 -4.38 -6.37
C PHE A 109 16.15 -4.86 -6.17
N ASN A 110 17.08 -3.91 -5.99
CA ASN A 110 18.45 -4.25 -5.62
C ASN A 110 18.53 -4.58 -4.13
N SER A 111 18.67 -5.86 -3.81
CA SER A 111 18.79 -6.35 -2.43
C SER A 111 20.20 -6.24 -1.85
N LEU A 112 21.23 -5.96 -2.66
CA LEU A 112 22.63 -5.88 -2.21
C LEU A 112 22.86 -4.90 -1.04
N PRO A 113 22.28 -3.68 -1.03
CA PRO A 113 22.42 -2.74 0.08
C PRO A 113 21.80 -3.24 1.40
N HIS A 114 20.93 -4.24 1.31
CA HIS A 114 20.20 -4.82 2.44
C HIS A 114 20.73 -6.22 2.81
N SER A 115 21.88 -6.62 2.26
CA SER A 115 22.50 -7.91 2.53
C SER A 115 22.76 -8.09 4.04
N GLY A 116 22.32 -9.21 4.60
CA GLY A 116 22.39 -9.48 6.05
C GLY A 116 21.34 -8.76 6.91
N LYS A 117 20.51 -7.88 6.33
CA LYS A 117 19.40 -7.16 7.00
C LYS A 117 18.02 -7.60 6.47
N LYS A 118 17.85 -8.90 6.17
CA LYS A 118 16.60 -9.48 5.67
C LYS A 118 15.96 -10.34 6.74
N ALA A 119 14.66 -10.15 6.97
CA ALA A 119 13.87 -11.05 7.79
C ALA A 119 13.74 -12.44 7.13
N ILE A 120 14.03 -13.49 7.90
CA ILE A 120 13.85 -14.90 7.56
C ILE A 120 12.58 -15.42 8.25
N TYR A 121 12.35 -15.00 9.50
CA TYR A 121 11.19 -15.32 10.32
C TYR A 121 10.35 -14.07 10.60
N ILE A 122 9.11 -14.28 11.04
CA ILE A 122 8.13 -13.20 11.24
C ILE A 122 8.50 -12.30 12.43
N ASP A 123 9.17 -12.86 13.42
CA ASP A 123 9.61 -12.18 14.64
C ASP A 123 10.96 -11.45 14.48
N ASP A 124 11.59 -11.57 13.32
CA ASP A 124 12.81 -10.84 13.00
C ASP A 124 12.53 -9.34 12.98
N ARG A 125 13.44 -8.56 13.58
CA ARG A 125 13.38 -7.10 13.57
C ARG A 125 13.81 -6.48 12.24
N ALA A 126 14.39 -7.30 11.35
CA ALA A 126 14.83 -6.87 10.04
C ALA A 126 13.64 -6.64 9.09
N ALA A 127 13.87 -5.89 8.02
CA ALA A 127 12.85 -5.65 7.01
C ALA A 127 12.58 -6.92 6.20
N VAL A 128 11.32 -7.14 5.82
CA VAL A 128 10.98 -8.08 4.76
C VAL A 128 11.30 -7.39 3.44
N LEU A 129 12.16 -8.01 2.65
CA LEU A 129 12.51 -7.49 1.33
C LEU A 129 11.64 -8.18 0.28
N PRO A 130 11.22 -7.44 -0.76
CA PRO A 130 10.53 -8.04 -1.90
C PRO A 130 11.46 -9.03 -2.61
N ARG A 131 10.87 -9.97 -3.35
CA ARG A 131 11.65 -10.99 -4.07
C ARG A 131 12.06 -10.48 -5.46
N LYS A 132 11.49 -11.02 -6.53
CA LYS A 132 11.78 -10.57 -7.91
C LYS A 132 10.90 -9.40 -8.33
N LEU A 133 9.62 -9.69 -8.55
CA LEU A 133 8.61 -8.74 -8.98
C LEU A 133 7.35 -9.03 -8.18
N GLU A 134 6.91 -8.05 -7.42
CA GLU A 134 5.74 -8.19 -6.55
C GLU A 134 4.46 -8.42 -7.36
N TRP A 135 3.63 -9.35 -6.90
CA TRP A 135 2.39 -9.73 -7.58
C TRP A 135 1.41 -8.56 -7.75
N ALA A 136 1.41 -7.64 -6.79
CA ALA A 136 0.56 -6.47 -6.81
C ALA A 136 0.86 -5.50 -7.96
N GLY A 137 2.06 -5.58 -8.55
CA GLY A 137 2.42 -4.81 -9.74
C GLY A 137 1.76 -5.31 -11.03
N PHE A 138 0.94 -6.36 -10.99
CA PHE A 138 0.36 -6.97 -12.18
C PHE A 138 -1.16 -7.01 -12.12
N VAL A 139 -1.73 -6.84 -13.31
CA VAL A 139 -3.17 -6.84 -13.54
C VAL A 139 -3.47 -7.67 -14.77
N LEU A 140 -4.61 -8.36 -14.79
CA LEU A 140 -4.98 -9.20 -15.93
C LEU A 140 -6.46 -9.08 -16.27
N ASN A 141 -6.74 -9.26 -17.56
CA ASN A 141 -8.09 -9.47 -18.04
C ASN A 141 -8.50 -10.93 -17.76
N SER A 142 -9.55 -11.13 -16.97
CA SER A 142 -10.02 -12.45 -16.55
C SER A 142 -10.29 -13.42 -17.71
N LYS A 143 -10.65 -12.93 -18.90
CA LYS A 143 -10.88 -13.74 -20.11
C LYS A 143 -9.64 -14.56 -20.50
N MET A 144 -8.43 -14.10 -20.15
CA MET A 144 -7.20 -14.86 -20.42
C MET A 144 -7.14 -16.19 -19.66
N LEU A 145 -7.86 -16.29 -18.54
CA LEU A 145 -7.85 -17.47 -17.68
C LEU A 145 -8.85 -18.52 -18.15
N TRP A 146 -9.87 -18.13 -18.92
CA TRP A 146 -10.94 -19.01 -19.39
C TRP A 146 -10.38 -20.09 -20.33
N LYS A 147 -10.95 -21.30 -20.28
CA LYS A 147 -10.52 -22.41 -21.15
C LYS A 147 -10.95 -22.21 -22.60
N ASP A 148 -12.21 -21.83 -22.78
CA ASP A 148 -12.88 -21.77 -24.08
C ASP A 148 -13.02 -20.33 -24.62
N ALA A 149 -12.12 -19.43 -24.25
CA ALA A 149 -12.16 -18.06 -24.77
C ALA A 149 -11.62 -18.04 -26.21
N GLU A 150 -12.46 -17.64 -27.17
CA GLU A 150 -12.14 -17.62 -28.61
C GLU A 150 -10.91 -16.76 -28.94
N ASP A 151 -10.77 -15.61 -28.28
CA ASP A 151 -9.68 -14.65 -28.50
C ASP A 151 -8.47 -14.87 -27.59
N LYS A 152 -8.37 -16.01 -26.89
CA LYS A 152 -7.30 -16.24 -25.91
C LYS A 152 -5.92 -16.24 -26.59
N PRO A 153 -4.97 -15.39 -26.14
CA PRO A 153 -3.66 -15.36 -26.76
C PRO A 153 -2.83 -16.62 -26.50
N GLU A 154 -2.13 -17.11 -27.52
CA GLU A 154 -1.32 -18.34 -27.44
C GLU A 154 -0.15 -18.27 -26.44
N TRP A 155 0.32 -17.05 -26.16
CA TRP A 155 1.40 -16.77 -25.21
C TRP A 155 0.96 -16.90 -23.73
N VAL A 156 -0.32 -17.14 -23.45
CA VAL A 156 -0.83 -17.43 -22.11
C VAL A 156 -0.60 -18.91 -21.77
N ARG A 157 -0.11 -19.21 -20.56
CA ARG A 157 -0.02 -20.59 -20.07
C ARG A 157 -1.36 -21.07 -19.53
N ASP A 158 -1.62 -22.36 -19.68
CA ASP A 158 -2.79 -22.97 -19.05
C ASP A 158 -2.53 -23.21 -17.55
N LEU A 159 -3.45 -22.77 -16.69
CA LEU A 159 -3.39 -22.96 -15.24
C LEU A 159 -3.33 -24.44 -14.82
N ASP A 160 -3.83 -25.36 -15.65
CA ASP A 160 -3.77 -26.81 -15.36
C ASP A 160 -2.33 -27.35 -15.53
N THR A 161 -1.52 -26.74 -16.40
CA THR A 161 -0.10 -27.09 -16.56
C THR A 161 0.79 -26.60 -15.41
N LEU A 162 0.22 -25.84 -14.47
CA LEU A 162 0.93 -25.25 -13.35
C LEU A 162 0.83 -26.11 -12.08
N ASP A 163 0.08 -27.21 -12.12
CA ASP A 163 0.05 -28.20 -11.05
C ASP A 163 1.44 -28.86 -10.91
N GLY A 164 2.07 -28.69 -9.74
CA GLY A 164 3.40 -29.22 -9.44
C GLY A 164 4.56 -28.22 -9.56
N VAL A 165 4.34 -26.99 -10.05
CA VAL A 165 5.34 -25.89 -10.07
C VAL A 165 5.54 -25.27 -8.66
N GLY A 166 5.34 -26.08 -7.60
CA GLY A 166 5.04 -25.66 -6.23
C GLY A 166 6.20 -25.05 -5.43
N GLU A 167 7.31 -24.74 -6.07
CA GLU A 167 8.55 -24.30 -5.41
C GLU A 167 8.97 -22.88 -5.83
N ASP A 168 8.69 -22.41 -7.06
CA ASP A 168 9.29 -21.16 -7.59
C ASP A 168 8.29 -20.14 -8.18
N LEU A 169 7.15 -19.95 -7.50
CA LEU A 169 6.11 -18.96 -7.84
C LEU A 169 6.45 -17.55 -7.32
N GLU A 170 7.63 -17.05 -7.67
CA GLU A 170 8.12 -15.76 -7.16
C GLU A 170 7.45 -14.55 -7.82
N SER A 171 6.94 -14.69 -9.04
CA SER A 171 6.37 -13.60 -9.84
C SER A 171 5.21 -14.11 -10.70
N PRO A 172 4.16 -13.29 -10.94
CA PRO A 172 3.03 -13.65 -11.79
C PRO A 172 3.39 -13.82 -13.28
N LEU A 173 4.61 -13.45 -13.69
CA LEU A 173 5.09 -13.69 -15.07
C LEU A 173 5.11 -15.17 -15.46
N PHE A 174 5.12 -16.09 -14.49
CA PHE A 174 4.98 -17.53 -14.77
C PHE A 174 3.66 -17.90 -15.47
N LEU A 175 2.64 -17.05 -15.43
CA LEU A 175 1.38 -17.23 -16.18
C LEU A 175 1.59 -17.09 -17.71
N LEU A 176 2.76 -16.61 -18.13
CA LEU A 176 3.07 -16.29 -19.51
C LEU A 176 4.14 -17.22 -20.09
N LYS A 177 3.98 -17.61 -21.35
CA LYS A 177 5.04 -18.23 -22.15
C LYS A 177 6.01 -17.18 -22.65
N ASP A 178 5.49 -16.00 -23.00
CA ASP A 178 6.26 -14.85 -23.49
C ASP A 178 6.00 -13.60 -22.62
N PRO A 179 6.92 -13.27 -21.70
CA PRO A 179 6.83 -12.06 -20.89
C PRO A 179 6.98 -10.74 -21.67
N SER A 180 7.36 -10.76 -22.94
CA SER A 180 7.48 -9.53 -23.76
C SER A 180 6.13 -8.95 -24.18
N MET A 181 5.06 -9.76 -24.07
CA MET A 181 3.69 -9.38 -24.40
C MET A 181 2.99 -8.57 -23.29
N VAL A 182 3.68 -8.33 -22.17
CA VAL A 182 3.12 -7.57 -21.04
C VAL A 182 2.96 -6.09 -21.41
N GLU A 183 1.79 -5.55 -21.08
CA GLU A 183 1.39 -4.17 -21.37
C GLU A 183 1.87 -3.25 -20.23
N PRO A 184 2.79 -2.29 -20.50
CA PRO A 184 3.25 -1.37 -19.49
C PRO A 184 2.20 -0.27 -19.24
N LEU A 185 1.65 -0.21 -18.03
CA LEU A 185 0.67 0.79 -17.58
C LEU A 185 1.35 1.92 -16.80
N GLY A 186 0.60 2.99 -16.51
CA GLY A 186 1.06 4.12 -15.69
C GLY A 186 2.19 4.92 -16.36
N SER A 187 2.01 5.23 -17.65
CA SER A 187 3.05 5.87 -18.49
C SER A 187 4.34 5.05 -18.54
N CYS A 188 4.21 3.74 -18.74
CA CYS A 188 5.26 2.75 -18.58
C CYS A 188 6.02 2.86 -17.25
N GLY A 189 5.28 2.71 -16.15
CA GLY A 189 5.86 2.66 -14.84
C GLY A 189 6.54 3.97 -14.37
N ARG A 190 6.37 5.08 -15.10
CA ARG A 190 6.85 6.40 -14.66
C ARG A 190 5.99 6.96 -13.53
N GLN A 191 4.76 6.46 -13.38
CA GLN A 191 3.88 6.75 -12.25
C GLN A 191 3.89 5.59 -11.26
N VAL A 192 4.13 5.92 -9.99
CA VAL A 192 4.00 4.97 -8.88
C VAL A 192 2.61 5.15 -8.27
N LEU A 193 1.69 4.24 -8.64
CA LEU A 193 0.30 4.24 -8.19
C LEU A 193 0.03 3.24 -7.05
N LEU A 194 1.02 2.40 -6.77
CA LEU A 194 0.97 1.33 -5.77
C LEU A 194 2.25 1.36 -4.93
N TRP A 195 2.06 1.21 -3.63
CA TRP A 195 3.14 1.09 -2.65
C TRP A 195 3.05 -0.24 -1.94
N TRP A 196 4.10 -1.04 -2.11
CA TRP A 196 4.28 -2.28 -1.39
C TRP A 196 4.86 -1.98 -0.01
N LEU A 197 4.12 -2.39 1.00
CA LEU A 197 4.48 -2.27 2.39
C LEU A 197 4.17 -3.61 3.04
N ARG A 198 5.14 -4.20 3.73
CA ARG A 198 4.93 -5.46 4.45
C ARG A 198 4.91 -5.21 5.95
N VAL A 199 3.71 -5.18 6.52
CA VAL A 199 3.48 -5.06 7.96
C VAL A 199 2.57 -6.19 8.38
N GLU A 200 3.12 -7.14 9.15
CA GLU A 200 2.34 -8.27 9.63
C GLU A 200 2.52 -8.42 11.13
N ALA A 201 1.42 -8.67 11.84
CA ALA A 201 1.47 -8.93 13.27
C ALA A 201 2.26 -10.22 13.53
N ARG A 202 2.99 -10.25 14.67
CA ARG A 202 3.67 -11.48 15.08
C ARG A 202 2.64 -12.59 15.30
N PHE A 203 2.99 -13.82 14.95
CA PHE A 203 2.11 -14.97 15.16
C PHE A 203 1.81 -15.22 16.65
N ASP A 204 2.71 -14.80 17.53
CA ASP A 204 2.60 -14.85 18.99
C ASP A 204 2.07 -13.54 19.59
N SER A 205 1.59 -12.61 18.76
CA SER A 205 1.00 -11.35 19.21
C SER A 205 -0.23 -11.63 20.06
N LYS A 206 -0.02 -11.70 21.38
CA LYS A 206 -1.09 -11.66 22.36
C LYS A 206 -1.56 -10.21 22.42
N PHE A 207 -2.87 -9.98 22.27
CA PHE A 207 -3.46 -8.69 22.62
C PHE A 207 -2.87 -8.22 23.95
N PRO A 208 -2.50 -6.94 24.11
CA PRO A 208 -1.79 -6.52 25.31
C PRO A 208 -2.60 -6.93 26.54
N SER A 209 -2.02 -7.82 27.34
CA SER A 209 -2.67 -8.32 28.55
C SER A 209 -2.89 -7.13 29.47
N ARG A 210 -4.15 -6.67 29.61
CA ARG A 210 -4.66 -5.52 30.41
C ARG A 210 -5.40 -4.41 29.64
N TRP A 211 -5.71 -4.56 28.36
CA TRP A 211 -6.73 -3.70 27.74
C TRP A 211 -8.12 -4.15 28.21
N ILE A 212 -8.52 -3.68 29.38
CA ILE A 212 -9.89 -3.74 29.88
C ILE A 212 -10.54 -2.44 29.45
N ILE A 213 -11.52 -2.50 28.54
CA ILE A 213 -12.34 -1.33 28.22
C ILE A 213 -13.40 -1.22 29.32
N ASP A 214 -13.12 -0.40 30.33
CA ASP A 214 -14.00 -0.15 31.47
C ASP A 214 -14.26 1.36 31.61
N PRO A 215 -15.51 1.84 31.49
CA PRO A 215 -16.73 1.05 31.25
C PRO A 215 -16.73 0.40 29.85
N PRO A 216 -17.51 -0.67 29.63
CA PRO A 216 -17.71 -1.25 28.31
C PRO A 216 -18.08 -0.16 27.30
N LEU A 217 -17.57 -0.26 26.07
CA LEU A 217 -17.97 0.67 25.00
C LEU A 217 -19.49 0.69 24.91
N GLU A 218 -20.11 1.85 25.10
CA GLU A 218 -21.52 2.00 24.85
C GLU A 218 -21.79 1.64 23.39
N VAL A 219 -22.82 0.83 23.16
CA VAL A 219 -23.30 0.51 21.81
C VAL A 219 -23.75 1.84 21.20
N THR A 220 -22.86 2.48 20.45
CA THR A 220 -23.28 3.46 19.46
C THR A 220 -24.12 2.67 18.48
N VAL A 221 -25.43 2.94 18.52
CA VAL A 221 -26.49 2.39 17.66
C VAL A 221 -25.90 1.95 16.32
N PRO A 222 -26.17 0.72 15.82
CA PRO A 222 -25.71 0.31 14.51
C PRO A 222 -25.95 1.46 13.55
N SER A 223 -24.89 1.91 12.85
CA SER A 223 -25.05 2.85 11.73
C SER A 223 -26.24 2.32 10.94
N LYS A 224 -27.37 3.03 10.99
CA LYS A 224 -28.55 2.67 10.20
C LYS A 224 -27.99 2.47 8.82
N ARG A 225 -28.16 1.26 8.24
CA ARG A 225 -27.74 0.90 6.87
C ARG A 225 -27.63 2.18 6.09
N THR A 226 -26.43 2.59 5.68
CA THR A 226 -26.34 3.54 4.58
C THR A 226 -27.21 2.92 3.49
N PRO A 227 -28.38 3.49 3.16
CA PRO A 227 -29.19 2.95 2.10
C PRO A 227 -28.31 3.15 0.88
N TRP A 228 -27.75 2.06 0.36
CA TRP A 228 -27.24 2.09 -0.99
C TRP A 228 -28.44 2.51 -1.83
N PRO A 229 -28.38 3.63 -2.55
CA PRO A 229 -29.48 3.98 -3.43
C PRO A 229 -29.57 2.85 -4.46
N ASP A 230 -30.75 2.24 -4.59
CA ASP A 230 -31.00 1.12 -5.52
C ASP A 230 -30.80 1.52 -6.99
N ALA A 231 -30.57 2.82 -7.25
CA ALA A 231 -30.20 3.37 -8.54
C ALA A 231 -29.03 4.37 -8.39
N PRO A 232 -28.12 4.46 -9.38
CA PRO A 232 -27.11 5.51 -9.45
C PRO A 232 -27.74 6.91 -9.36
N PRO A 233 -27.06 7.91 -8.77
CA PRO A 233 -27.54 9.29 -8.80
C PRO A 233 -27.74 9.76 -10.25
N GLU A 234 -28.95 10.25 -10.56
CA GLU A 234 -29.20 10.86 -11.86
C GLU A 234 -28.29 12.07 -12.04
N LEU A 235 -27.46 12.02 -13.09
CA LEU A 235 -26.65 13.16 -13.50
C LEU A 235 -27.60 14.29 -13.93
N PRO A 236 -27.33 15.55 -13.53
CA PRO A 236 -28.17 16.66 -13.95
C PRO A 236 -28.20 16.73 -15.47
N SER A 237 -29.39 16.60 -16.05
CA SER A 237 -29.62 16.88 -17.46
C SER A 237 -29.16 18.31 -17.77
N THR A 238 -28.58 18.48 -18.95
CA THR A 238 -27.98 19.73 -19.45
C THR A 238 -28.95 20.91 -19.46
N GLU A 239 -30.26 20.70 -19.32
CA GLU A 239 -31.27 21.76 -19.15
C GLU A 239 -31.21 22.45 -17.77
N ASN A 240 -30.83 21.75 -16.69
CA ASN A 240 -30.85 22.30 -15.33
C ASN A 240 -29.65 23.22 -15.01
N LEU A 241 -28.58 23.18 -15.81
CA LEU A 241 -27.47 24.13 -15.72
C LEU A 241 -27.84 25.51 -16.29
N ALA A 242 -28.75 25.57 -17.27
CA ALA A 242 -29.15 26.82 -17.90
C ALA A 242 -30.02 27.70 -16.98
N MET A 243 -30.93 27.10 -16.20
CA MET A 243 -31.81 27.85 -15.28
C MET A 243 -31.09 28.36 -14.03
N ARG A 244 -30.06 27.66 -13.54
CA ARG A 244 -29.30 28.09 -12.35
C ARG A 244 -28.38 29.29 -12.65
N ASN A 245 -27.85 29.38 -13.87
CA ASN A 245 -27.00 30.49 -14.28
C ASN A 245 -27.76 31.80 -14.52
N GLN A 246 -29.07 31.75 -14.85
CA GLN A 246 -29.87 32.96 -15.02
C GLN A 246 -30.31 33.61 -13.69
N GLN A 247 -30.53 32.83 -12.62
CA GLN A 247 -30.90 33.40 -11.31
C GLN A 247 -29.72 34.00 -10.53
N GLN A 248 -28.48 33.59 -10.80
CA GLN A 248 -27.29 34.17 -10.15
C GLN A 248 -26.75 35.43 -10.86
N ALA A 249 -27.08 35.64 -12.14
CA ALA A 249 -26.62 36.82 -12.89
C ALA A 249 -27.42 38.11 -12.60
N ALA A 250 -28.64 38.01 -12.04
CA ALA A 250 -29.53 39.17 -11.87
C ALA A 250 -29.44 39.87 -10.49
N LYS A 251 -28.57 39.43 -9.56
CA LYS A 251 -28.45 40.03 -8.20
C LYS A 251 -27.16 40.81 -7.93
N HIS A 252 -26.31 41.00 -8.94
CA HIS A 252 -25.07 41.77 -8.81
C HIS A 252 -25.04 42.97 -9.75
N SER A 253 -25.94 43.93 -9.53
CA SER A 253 -25.72 45.31 -9.98
C SER A 253 -26.35 46.31 -9.01
N SER A 254 -25.51 47.22 -8.52
CA SER A 254 -25.81 48.40 -7.68
C SER A 254 -26.00 48.17 -6.17
N SER A 255 -24.97 48.48 -5.37
CA SER A 255 -24.94 49.75 -4.64
C SER A 255 -23.70 49.84 -3.72
N THR A 256 -23.02 50.97 -3.87
CA THR A 256 -21.86 51.44 -3.11
C THR A 256 -22.27 51.75 -1.66
N LYS A 257 -21.51 51.27 -0.65
CA LYS A 257 -21.26 52.01 0.62
C LYS A 257 -20.33 51.29 1.62
N THR A 258 -19.22 51.98 1.92
CA THR A 258 -18.52 52.16 3.22
C THR A 258 -17.96 50.98 4.04
N ARG A 259 -16.64 51.06 4.29
CA ARG A 259 -15.79 50.32 5.23
C ARG A 259 -16.27 50.40 6.69
N SER A 260 -16.15 49.28 7.42
CA SER A 260 -15.78 49.25 8.85
C SER A 260 -15.01 47.95 9.18
N PRO A 261 -13.98 47.95 10.04
CA PRO A 261 -13.11 46.79 10.25
C PRO A 261 -13.57 45.93 11.44
N ARG A 262 -13.70 44.61 11.25
CA ARG A 262 -14.08 43.68 12.33
C ARG A 262 -12.90 42.85 12.82
N SER A 263 -12.46 43.20 14.04
CA SER A 263 -11.69 42.49 15.07
C SER A 263 -10.90 41.22 14.72
N LYS A 264 -9.57 41.31 14.88
CA LYS A 264 -8.66 40.18 15.09
C LYS A 264 -9.00 39.47 16.41
N ARG A 265 -9.43 38.21 16.36
CA ARG A 265 -9.63 37.37 17.55
C ARG A 265 -8.28 36.79 17.98
N ARG A 266 -7.78 37.24 19.13
CA ARG A 266 -6.53 36.81 19.77
C ARG A 266 -6.66 35.36 20.28
N SER A 267 -5.70 34.50 19.94
CA SER A 267 -5.51 33.19 20.57
C SER A 267 -4.97 33.38 21.98
N SER A 268 -5.67 32.89 23.00
CA SER A 268 -5.17 32.86 24.39
C SER A 268 -4.16 31.73 24.56
N LYS A 269 -2.88 32.11 24.67
CA LYS A 269 -1.81 31.27 25.24
C LYS A 269 -2.14 30.99 26.71
N ARG A 270 -2.38 29.73 27.08
CA ARG A 270 -2.26 29.30 28.48
C ARG A 270 -0.79 29.05 28.78
N LYS A 271 -0.20 29.95 29.58
CA LYS A 271 1.06 29.77 30.30
C LYS A 271 0.85 28.66 31.35
N HIS A 272 1.70 27.65 31.34
CA HIS A 272 2.07 26.92 32.55
C HIS A 272 3.46 27.40 32.93
N ASP A 273 3.58 28.05 34.08
CA ASP A 273 4.86 28.23 34.78
C ASP A 273 4.99 27.14 35.85
N PRO A 274 6.24 26.72 36.18
CA PRO A 274 6.52 25.54 36.97
C PRO A 274 6.40 25.85 38.47
N ARG A 275 5.87 24.90 39.24
CA ARG A 275 6.07 24.87 40.70
C ARG A 275 7.00 23.72 41.05
N THR A 276 8.24 24.10 41.30
CA THR A 276 9.23 23.42 42.13
C THR A 276 8.66 23.21 43.53
N VAL A 277 8.65 21.96 44.01
CA VAL A 277 8.76 21.64 45.44
C VAL A 277 9.89 20.63 45.55
N VAL A 278 10.98 21.10 46.14
CA VAL A 278 12.11 20.31 46.61
C VAL A 278 11.92 20.13 48.11
N ASP A 279 11.82 18.89 48.59
CA ASP A 279 12.48 18.40 49.81
C ASP A 279 12.25 16.87 49.85
N SER A 280 13.25 16.07 49.47
CA SER A 280 14.35 15.58 50.31
C SER A 280 13.93 14.44 51.25
N THR A 281 14.17 13.21 50.79
CA THR A 281 14.69 12.14 51.65
C THR A 281 15.34 11.07 50.78
N GLN A 282 16.64 11.19 50.58
CA GLN A 282 17.49 10.06 50.19
C GLN A 282 17.67 9.18 51.42
N VAL A 283 17.29 7.91 51.33
CA VAL A 283 17.84 6.85 52.18
C VAL A 283 18.49 5.83 51.27
N PHE A 284 19.82 5.85 51.31
CA PHE A 284 20.70 4.80 50.82
C PHE A 284 20.37 3.48 51.53
N SER A 285 20.19 2.40 50.77
CA SER A 285 20.54 1.06 51.25
C SER A 285 21.33 0.34 50.17
N ARG A 286 22.64 0.21 50.44
CA ARG A 286 23.56 -0.68 49.76
C ARG A 286 23.19 -2.12 50.12
N HIS A 287 23.12 -3.00 49.12
CA HIS A 287 23.39 -4.42 49.33
C HIS A 287 24.58 -4.83 48.46
N ASN A 288 25.73 -4.97 49.12
CA ASN A 288 26.81 -5.86 48.71
C ASN A 288 26.75 -7.09 49.65
N ASN A 289 26.86 -8.27 49.05
CA ASN A 289 27.47 -9.51 49.57
C ASN A 289 27.67 -10.35 48.30
N GLU A 290 28.85 -10.39 47.67
CA GLU A 290 30.05 -11.18 48.00
C GLU A 290 29.80 -12.68 48.29
N GLN A 291 30.25 -13.49 47.33
CA GLN A 291 31.13 -14.68 47.47
C GLN A 291 30.93 -15.56 48.72
N ASN A 292 30.36 -16.76 48.54
CA ASN A 292 31.07 -18.01 48.25
C ASN A 292 30.05 -19.13 47.97
#